data_AF-A0AAV6UIK6-F1
#
_entry.id   AF-A0AAV6UIK6-F1
#
_cell.length_a   1.000
_cell.length_b   1.000
_cell.length_c   1.000
_cell.angle_alpha   90.00
_cell.angle_beta   90.00
_cell.angle_gamma   90.00
#
_symmetry.space_group_name_H-M   'P 1'
#
loop_
_entity.id
_entity.type
_entity.pdbx_description
1 polymer ?
#
loop_
_entity_poly.entity_id
_entity_poly.type
_entity_poly.pdbx_seq_one_letter_code
_entity_poly.pdbx_strand_id
1 'polypeptide(L)'
;MDTEKTKRKSLRQSFTVCANNAKAALDKADTTVTELSSLQRQLLDKYSRLEEVQEIVAQSLLTDPSKTSEYENDFETAEKYRDTFADITTQLEARINIAAAPSESGRDSTAEKRNFKLPRLELKKFTEPLVESCLPESVLRAWERSRPTDEAVAVPPTESDAEGAGGQGASTRSLERLMTFLRAEVQSEEMIVLARAGLGATQLRVLHERRVEEPSLPTNAVLVNTAGFARAYGRGQ
;
A
#
# COMPACT_ATOMS: atom_id res chain seq x y z
N MET A 1 15.76 -34.33 4.90
CA MET A 1 16.00 -33.89 3.50
C MET A 1 15.32 -34.83 2.51
N ASP A 2 15.58 -36.14 2.53
CA ASP A 2 15.05 -37.09 1.52
C ASP A 2 13.55 -37.31 1.58
N THR A 3 12.96 -37.25 2.79
CA THR A 3 11.51 -37.31 3.01
C THR A 3 10.80 -36.14 2.33
N GLU A 4 11.31 -34.92 2.49
CA GLU A 4 10.74 -33.70 1.90
C GLU A 4 10.95 -33.65 0.40
N LYS A 5 12.12 -34.05 -0.10
CA LYS A 5 12.36 -34.22 -1.55
C LYS A 5 11.37 -35.23 -2.16
N THR A 6 11.03 -36.31 -1.44
CA THR A 6 10.04 -37.32 -1.88
C THR A 6 8.61 -36.77 -1.88
N LYS A 7 8.18 -36.10 -0.80
CA LYS A 7 6.87 -35.44 -0.73
C LYS A 7 6.69 -34.43 -1.85
N ARG A 8 7.70 -33.59 -2.07
CA ARG A 8 7.72 -32.60 -3.16
C ARG A 8 7.54 -33.24 -4.52
N LYS A 9 8.22 -34.36 -4.80
CA LYS A 9 8.07 -35.09 -6.06
C LYS A 9 6.61 -35.52 -6.28
N SER A 10 5.97 -36.08 -5.25
CA SER A 10 4.56 -36.46 -5.32
C SER A 10 3.64 -35.25 -5.55
N LEU A 11 3.90 -34.13 -4.86
CA LEU A 11 3.14 -32.90 -5.02
C LEU A 11 3.31 -32.28 -6.41
N ARG A 12 4.54 -32.20 -6.94
CA ARG A 12 4.82 -31.75 -8.32
C ARG A 12 4.02 -32.56 -9.33
N GLN A 13 4.00 -33.89 -9.22
CA GLN A 13 3.19 -34.75 -10.09
C GLN A 13 1.70 -34.44 -9.96
N SER A 14 1.18 -34.33 -8.74
CA SER A 14 -0.23 -34.04 -8.50
C SER A 14 -0.64 -32.65 -9.04
N PHE A 15 0.24 -31.66 -8.89
CA PHE A 15 0.07 -30.32 -9.44
C PHE A 15 0.05 -30.37 -10.96
N THR A 16 1.02 -31.04 -11.59
CA THR A 16 1.09 -31.15 -13.07
C THR A 16 -0.17 -31.77 -13.65
N VAL A 17 -0.72 -32.83 -13.02
CA VAL A 17 -1.99 -33.43 -13.45
C VAL A 17 -3.14 -32.42 -13.36
N CYS A 18 -3.24 -31.69 -12.24
CA CYS A 18 -4.30 -30.70 -12.04
C CYS A 18 -4.18 -29.51 -13.01
N ALA A 19 -2.96 -29.01 -13.22
CA ALA A 19 -2.65 -27.96 -14.18
C ALA A 19 -3.03 -28.35 -15.61
N ASN A 20 -2.72 -29.58 -16.02
CA ASN A 20 -3.12 -30.09 -17.35
C ASN A 20 -4.64 -30.21 -17.49
N ASN A 21 -5.34 -30.64 -16.44
CA ASN A 21 -6.81 -30.68 -16.44
C ASN A 21 -7.42 -29.27 -16.55
N ALA A 22 -6.85 -28.29 -15.85
CA ALA A 22 -7.25 -26.89 -15.94
C ALA A 22 -7.03 -26.31 -17.33
N LYS A 23 -5.87 -26.57 -17.96
CA LYS A 23 -5.59 -26.18 -19.35
C LYS A 23 -6.58 -26.81 -20.32
N ALA A 24 -6.84 -28.11 -20.21
CA ALA A 24 -7.80 -28.80 -21.05
C ALA A 24 -9.24 -28.27 -20.88
N ALA A 25 -9.58 -27.71 -19.70
CA ALA A 25 -10.86 -27.07 -19.46
C ALA A 25 -10.93 -25.64 -20.04
N LEU A 26 -9.81 -24.90 -20.02
CA LEU A 26 -9.69 -23.58 -20.67
C LEU A 26 -9.84 -23.65 -22.19
N ASP A 27 -9.35 -24.73 -22.81
CA ASP A 27 -9.47 -24.97 -24.26
C ASP A 27 -10.91 -25.32 -24.70
N LYS A 28 -11.74 -25.85 -23.78
CA LYS A 28 -13.13 -26.27 -24.07
C LYS A 28 -14.10 -25.09 -23.92
N ALA A 29 -14.76 -24.68 -24.99
CA ALA A 29 -15.71 -23.56 -24.96
C ALA A 29 -16.89 -23.76 -23.97
N ASP A 30 -17.34 -25.01 -23.79
CA ASP A 30 -18.58 -25.34 -23.05
C ASP A 30 -18.36 -25.59 -21.55
N THR A 31 -17.13 -25.46 -21.05
CA THR A 31 -16.85 -25.70 -19.62
C THR A 31 -17.57 -24.68 -18.75
N THR A 32 -18.36 -25.19 -17.80
CA THR A 32 -19.18 -24.37 -16.90
C THR A 32 -18.32 -23.56 -15.93
N VAL A 33 -18.84 -22.40 -15.49
CA VAL A 33 -18.18 -21.56 -14.48
C VAL A 33 -17.88 -22.34 -13.20
N THR A 34 -18.81 -23.20 -12.78
CA THR A 34 -18.66 -24.05 -11.59
C THR A 34 -17.51 -25.04 -11.72
N GLU A 35 -17.29 -25.62 -12.91
CA GLU A 35 -16.16 -26.51 -13.16
C GLU A 35 -14.83 -25.74 -13.13
N LEU A 36 -14.78 -24.57 -13.76
CA LEU A 36 -13.59 -23.70 -13.74
C LEU A 36 -13.23 -23.26 -12.31
N SER A 37 -14.22 -22.83 -11.51
CA SER A 37 -14.00 -22.44 -10.11
C SER A 37 -13.54 -23.62 -9.25
N SER A 38 -14.07 -24.83 -9.49
CA SER A 38 -13.63 -26.04 -8.80
C SER A 38 -12.17 -26.37 -9.13
N LEU A 39 -11.80 -26.32 -10.42
CA LEU A 39 -10.43 -26.53 -10.87
C LEU A 39 -9.47 -25.47 -10.33
N GLN A 40 -9.87 -24.20 -10.33
CA GLN A 40 -9.08 -23.11 -9.74
C GLN A 40 -8.77 -23.39 -8.26
N ARG A 41 -9.78 -23.81 -7.48
CA ARG A 41 -9.59 -24.12 -6.06
C ARG A 41 -8.69 -25.34 -5.83
N GLN A 42 -8.82 -26.37 -6.66
CA GLN A 42 -7.94 -27.55 -6.60
C GLN A 42 -6.50 -27.20 -6.97
N LEU A 43 -6.30 -26.34 -7.96
CA LEU A 43 -4.98 -25.89 -8.39
C LEU A 43 -4.30 -25.09 -7.29
N LEU A 44 -5.03 -24.15 -6.67
CA LEU A 44 -4.59 -23.37 -5.51
C LEU A 44 -4.15 -24.28 -4.34
N ASP A 45 -4.99 -25.23 -3.92
CA ASP A 45 -4.65 -26.15 -2.81
C ASP A 45 -3.35 -26.93 -3.07
N LYS A 46 -3.22 -27.52 -4.27
CA LYS A 46 -2.05 -28.32 -4.61
C LYS A 46 -0.78 -27.47 -4.70
N TYR A 47 -0.89 -26.26 -5.24
CA TYR A 47 0.24 -25.35 -5.37
C TYR A 47 0.70 -24.85 -4.00
N SER A 48 -0.22 -24.45 -3.11
CA SER A 48 0.14 -24.02 -1.74
C SER A 48 0.91 -25.11 -0.98
N ARG A 49 0.44 -26.36 -1.05
CA ARG A 49 1.14 -27.50 -0.43
C ARG A 49 2.50 -27.77 -1.05
N LEU A 50 2.64 -27.58 -2.37
CA LEU A 50 3.91 -27.72 -3.05
C LEU A 50 4.90 -26.63 -2.62
N GLU A 51 4.43 -25.39 -2.50
CA GLU A 51 5.22 -24.22 -2.12
C GLU A 51 5.78 -24.36 -0.70
N GLU A 52 4.96 -24.82 0.26
CA GLU A 52 5.41 -25.10 1.63
C GLU A 52 6.57 -26.10 1.67
N VAL A 53 6.46 -27.22 0.93
CA VAL A 53 7.54 -28.22 0.88
C VAL A 53 8.75 -27.68 0.11
N GLN A 54 8.55 -26.86 -0.92
CA GLN A 54 9.61 -26.21 -1.67
C GLN A 54 10.45 -25.29 -0.77
N GLU A 55 9.81 -24.48 0.07
CA GLU A 55 10.43 -23.61 1.08
C GLU A 55 11.30 -24.43 2.06
N ILE A 56 10.75 -25.53 2.60
CA ILE A 56 11.47 -26.41 3.54
C ILE A 56 12.72 -27.01 2.87
N VAL A 57 12.61 -27.47 1.62
CA VAL A 57 13.75 -28.02 0.89
C VAL A 57 14.80 -26.95 0.60
N ALA A 58 14.38 -25.74 0.21
CA ALA A 58 15.27 -24.61 -0.02
C ALA A 58 16.06 -24.23 1.24
N GLN A 59 15.38 -24.09 2.38
CA GLN A 59 16.03 -23.83 3.68
C GLN A 59 17.03 -24.94 4.03
N SER A 60 16.66 -26.21 3.84
CA SER A 60 17.58 -27.33 4.09
C SER A 60 18.81 -27.32 3.18
N LEU A 61 18.72 -26.82 1.94
CA LEU A 61 19.86 -26.72 1.04
C LEU A 61 20.79 -25.56 1.43
N LEU A 62 20.23 -24.43 1.86
CA LEU A 62 20.99 -23.24 2.27
C LEU A 62 21.80 -23.45 3.56
N THR A 63 21.48 -24.46 4.38
CA THR A 63 22.29 -24.79 5.58
C THR A 63 23.70 -25.28 5.26
N ASP A 64 23.95 -25.77 4.04
CA ASP A 64 25.23 -26.35 3.64
C ASP A 64 25.78 -25.60 2.42
N PRO A 65 26.87 -24.82 2.56
CA PRO A 65 27.42 -24.01 1.46
C PRO A 65 27.92 -24.87 0.28
N SER A 66 28.19 -26.16 0.48
CA SER A 66 28.56 -27.06 -0.62
C SER A 66 27.40 -27.36 -1.58
N LYS A 67 26.15 -27.13 -1.14
CA LYS A 67 24.92 -27.44 -1.90
C LYS A 67 24.36 -26.24 -2.66
N THR A 68 25.12 -25.16 -2.80
CA THR A 68 24.70 -23.94 -3.52
C THR A 68 24.24 -24.25 -4.95
N SER A 69 24.96 -25.11 -5.67
CA SER A 69 24.57 -25.51 -7.03
C SER A 69 23.29 -26.36 -7.06
N GLU A 70 23.06 -27.22 -6.06
CA GLU A 70 21.78 -27.96 -5.95
C GLU A 70 20.61 -27.01 -5.69
N TYR A 71 20.82 -25.98 -4.85
CA TYR A 71 19.82 -24.95 -4.57
C TYR A 71 19.44 -24.17 -5.82
N GLU A 72 20.41 -23.68 -6.60
CA GLU A 72 20.16 -22.91 -7.82
C GLU A 72 19.30 -23.69 -8.83
N ASN A 73 19.69 -24.94 -9.14
CA ASN A 73 18.94 -25.80 -10.06
C ASN A 73 17.52 -26.08 -9.55
N ASP A 74 17.37 -26.27 -8.24
CA ASP A 74 16.08 -26.54 -7.63
C ASP A 74 15.18 -25.30 -7.61
N PHE A 75 15.76 -24.12 -7.39
CA PHE A 75 15.10 -22.82 -7.46
C PHE A 75 14.57 -22.55 -8.87
N GLU A 76 15.39 -22.73 -9.91
CA GLU A 76 14.95 -22.59 -11.31
C GLU A 76 13.80 -23.55 -11.65
N THR A 77 13.86 -24.77 -11.10
CA THR A 77 12.77 -25.72 -11.27
C THR A 77 11.50 -25.24 -10.58
N ALA A 78 11.60 -24.68 -9.38
CA ALA A 78 10.46 -24.13 -8.65
C ALA A 78 9.80 -22.95 -9.39
N GLU A 79 10.59 -22.03 -9.95
CA GLU A 79 10.08 -20.90 -10.72
C GLU A 79 9.21 -21.34 -11.91
N LYS A 80 9.59 -22.42 -12.61
CA LYS A 80 8.74 -22.98 -13.68
C LYS A 80 7.35 -23.40 -13.17
N TYR A 81 7.26 -23.91 -11.94
CA TYR A 81 5.96 -24.23 -11.34
C TYR A 81 5.20 -22.96 -10.93
N ARG A 82 5.88 -21.92 -10.45
CA ARG A 82 5.28 -20.62 -10.13
C ARG A 82 4.70 -19.95 -11.36
N ASP A 83 5.46 -19.89 -12.45
CA ASP A 83 5.05 -19.29 -13.72
C ASP A 83 3.83 -20.02 -14.30
N THR A 84 3.88 -21.36 -14.33
CA THR A 84 2.77 -22.16 -14.84
C THR A 84 1.51 -22.01 -13.98
N PHE A 85 1.65 -21.90 -12.65
CA PHE A 85 0.53 -21.65 -11.76
C PHE A 85 -0.09 -20.26 -12.01
N ALA A 86 0.74 -19.22 -12.11
CA ALA A 86 0.29 -17.86 -12.36
C ALA A 86 -0.47 -17.75 -13.69
N ASP A 87 0.11 -18.28 -14.77
CA ASP A 87 -0.49 -18.28 -16.11
C ASP A 87 -1.89 -18.93 -16.12
N ILE A 88 -2.01 -20.15 -15.61
CA ILE A 88 -3.29 -20.88 -15.59
C ILE A 88 -4.30 -20.16 -14.69
N THR A 89 -3.87 -19.64 -13.55
CA THR A 89 -4.76 -18.97 -12.60
C THR A 89 -5.34 -17.70 -13.21
N THR A 90 -4.51 -16.86 -13.84
CA THR A 90 -4.98 -15.65 -14.53
C THR A 90 -5.94 -15.98 -15.67
N GLN A 91 -5.68 -17.03 -16.44
CA GLN A 91 -6.60 -17.48 -17.51
C GLN A 91 -7.94 -17.97 -16.95
N LEU A 92 -7.94 -18.76 -15.87
CA LEU A 92 -9.16 -19.21 -15.20
C LEU A 92 -9.97 -18.04 -14.65
N GLU A 93 -9.32 -17.10 -13.97
CA GLU A 93 -9.97 -15.89 -13.43
C GLU A 93 -10.62 -15.05 -14.53
N ALA A 94 -9.89 -14.81 -15.62
CA ALA A 94 -10.42 -14.08 -16.77
C ALA A 94 -11.68 -14.76 -17.32
N ARG A 95 -11.66 -16.09 -17.49
CA ARG A 95 -12.80 -16.84 -18.03
C ARG A 95 -13.99 -16.86 -17.07
N ILE A 96 -13.74 -17.06 -15.78
CA ILE A 96 -14.77 -17.05 -14.74
C ILE A 96 -15.44 -15.67 -14.69
N ASN A 97 -14.65 -14.60 -14.74
CA ASN A 97 -15.17 -13.23 -14.72
C ASN A 97 -15.98 -12.89 -15.97
N ILE A 98 -15.52 -13.31 -17.16
CA ILE A 98 -16.28 -13.13 -18.41
C ILE A 98 -17.60 -13.90 -18.37
N ALA A 99 -17.60 -15.13 -17.86
CA ALA A 99 -18.80 -15.95 -17.79
C ALA A 99 -19.75 -15.55 -16.65
N ALA A 100 -19.25 -14.86 -15.62
CA ALA A 100 -20.04 -14.27 -14.56
C ALA A 100 -20.61 -12.88 -14.93
N ALA A 101 -20.04 -12.22 -15.94
CA ALA A 101 -20.62 -11.01 -16.50
C ALA A 101 -21.94 -11.37 -17.25
N PRO A 102 -23.02 -10.58 -17.11
CA PRO A 102 -24.23 -10.82 -17.87
C PRO A 102 -23.94 -10.62 -19.37
N SER A 103 -23.81 -11.74 -20.09
CA SER A 103 -23.64 -11.73 -21.54
C SER A 103 -24.94 -11.28 -22.21
N GLU A 104 -24.99 -10.02 -22.64
CA GLU A 104 -25.90 -9.55 -23.67
C GLU A 104 -25.46 -10.13 -25.03
N SER A 105 -25.74 -11.41 -25.28
CA SER A 105 -25.56 -12.01 -26.60
C SER A 105 -26.70 -12.95 -26.95
N GLY A 106 -27.91 -12.39 -26.98
CA GLY A 106 -29.02 -12.89 -27.80
C GLY A 106 -29.08 -12.06 -29.09
N ARG A 107 -28.29 -12.42 -30.10
CA ARG A 107 -28.54 -11.96 -31.47
C ARG A 107 -29.51 -12.94 -32.13
N ASP A 108 -30.79 -12.71 -31.92
CA ASP A 108 -31.78 -12.98 -32.97
C ASP A 108 -32.45 -11.64 -33.34
N SER A 109 -32.38 -11.32 -34.62
CA SER A 109 -32.63 -9.99 -35.16
C SER A 109 -34.10 -9.80 -35.52
N THR A 110 -35.00 -10.04 -34.56
CA THR A 110 -36.42 -9.67 -34.65
C THR A 110 -36.93 -9.25 -33.27
N ALA A 111 -36.31 -8.23 -32.69
CA ALA A 111 -36.90 -7.51 -31.57
C ALA A 111 -37.17 -6.08 -32.04
N GLU A 112 -38.46 -5.78 -32.24
CA GLU A 112 -38.96 -4.42 -32.37
C GLU A 112 -38.27 -3.52 -31.35
N LYS A 113 -37.83 -2.33 -31.78
CA LYS A 113 -37.12 -1.35 -30.94
C LYS A 113 -38.01 -0.90 -29.78
N ARG A 114 -38.09 -1.71 -28.72
CA ARG A 114 -38.78 -1.38 -27.49
C ARG A 114 -37.88 -0.44 -26.72
N ASN A 115 -38.15 0.85 -26.83
CA ASN A 115 -37.49 1.87 -26.02
C ASN A 115 -37.93 1.69 -24.56
N PHE A 116 -37.18 0.90 -23.81
CA PHE A 116 -37.33 0.81 -22.36
C PHE A 116 -36.87 2.13 -21.76
N LYS A 117 -37.81 2.86 -21.14
CA LYS A 117 -37.47 4.04 -20.37
C LYS A 117 -36.87 3.55 -19.06
N LEU A 118 -35.54 3.59 -18.98
CA LEU A 118 -34.82 3.31 -17.74
C LEU A 118 -35.31 4.31 -16.67
N PRO A 119 -35.60 3.85 -15.44
CA PRO A 119 -35.76 4.75 -14.31
C PRO A 119 -34.53 5.64 -14.22
N ARG A 120 -34.74 6.97 -14.21
CA ARG A 120 -33.65 7.92 -14.00
C ARG A 120 -33.16 7.75 -12.57
N LEU A 121 -32.00 7.10 -12.41
CA LEU A 121 -31.26 7.07 -11.16
C LEU A 121 -30.56 8.43 -11.01
N GLU A 122 -31.20 9.33 -10.28
CA GLU A 122 -30.61 10.61 -9.87
C GLU A 122 -29.57 10.32 -8.77
N LEU A 123 -28.30 10.17 -9.15
CA LEU A 123 -27.22 10.11 -8.17
C LEU A 123 -27.12 11.48 -7.49
N LYS A 124 -27.27 11.51 -6.17
CA LYS A 124 -27.06 12.72 -5.38
C LYS A 124 -25.62 13.17 -5.62
N LYS A 125 -25.44 14.32 -6.28
CA LYS A 125 -24.12 14.90 -6.52
C LYS A 125 -23.49 15.12 -5.14
N PHE A 126 -22.42 14.38 -4.84
CA PHE A 126 -21.59 14.63 -3.68
C PHE A 126 -20.98 16.02 -3.88
N THR A 127 -21.49 17.00 -3.14
CA THR A 127 -21.03 18.40 -3.21
C THR A 127 -19.79 18.65 -2.36
N GLU A 128 -19.30 17.62 -1.67
CA GLU A 128 -18.00 17.65 -1.01
C GLU A 128 -16.93 17.21 -2.02
N PRO A 129 -15.82 17.97 -2.16
CA PRO A 129 -14.71 17.51 -2.96
C PRO A 129 -14.30 16.11 -2.47
N LEU A 130 -14.21 15.14 -3.38
CA LEU A 130 -13.73 13.78 -3.05
C LEU A 130 -12.42 13.83 -2.25
N VAL A 131 -11.60 14.85 -2.50
CA VAL A 131 -10.36 15.16 -1.80
C VAL A 131 -10.55 15.41 -0.29
N GLU A 132 -11.61 16.09 0.13
CA GLU A 132 -11.89 16.31 1.56
C GLU A 132 -12.24 14.97 2.24
N SER A 133 -13.00 14.10 1.58
CA SER A 133 -13.40 12.80 2.14
C SER A 133 -12.23 11.83 2.39
N CYS A 134 -11.06 12.10 1.81
CA CYS A 134 -9.84 11.30 2.02
C CYS A 134 -8.97 11.80 3.19
N LEU A 135 -9.35 12.90 3.86
CA LEU A 135 -8.57 13.45 4.96
C LEU A 135 -8.93 12.81 6.31
N PRO A 136 -7.97 12.63 7.25
CA PRO A 136 -8.27 12.18 8.61
C PRO A 136 -9.24 13.11 9.34
N GLU A 137 -10.04 12.58 10.26
CA GLU A 137 -11.07 13.33 11.00
C GLU A 137 -10.51 14.55 11.75
N SER A 138 -9.29 14.46 12.27
CA SER A 138 -8.61 15.58 12.93
C SER A 138 -8.39 16.77 11.99
N VAL A 139 -7.95 16.50 10.76
CA VAL A 139 -7.69 17.49 9.72
C VAL A 139 -9.00 18.09 9.23
N LEU A 140 -10.04 17.27 9.06
CA LEU A 140 -11.37 17.74 8.68
C LEU A 140 -11.98 18.69 9.70
N ARG A 141 -11.90 18.35 11.00
CA ARG A 141 -12.38 19.22 12.08
C ARG A 141 -11.59 20.53 12.16
N ALA A 142 -10.28 20.51 11.91
CA ALA A 142 -9.47 21.72 11.86
C ALA A 142 -9.80 22.57 10.62
N TRP A 143 -9.96 21.93 9.47
CA TRP A 143 -10.39 22.56 8.23
C TRP A 143 -11.75 23.26 8.40
N GLU A 144 -12.74 22.59 8.99
CA GLU A 144 -14.07 23.16 9.23
C GLU A 144 -14.02 24.44 10.08
N ARG A 145 -13.18 24.48 11.12
CA ARG A 145 -12.98 25.69 11.94
C ARG A 145 -12.31 26.82 11.17
N SER A 146 -11.49 26.48 10.18
CA SER A 146 -10.78 27.45 9.34
C SER A 146 -11.62 27.95 8.16
N ARG A 147 -12.79 27.35 7.90
CA ARG A 147 -13.68 27.84 6.86
C ARG A 147 -14.16 29.23 7.24
N PRO A 148 -14.01 30.24 6.37
CA PRO A 148 -14.62 31.53 6.62
C PRO A 148 -16.14 31.32 6.69
N THR A 149 -16.76 31.77 7.78
CA THR A 149 -18.21 31.88 7.86
C THR A 149 -18.67 32.72 6.66
N ASP A 150 -19.71 32.26 5.96
CA ASP A 150 -20.23 32.82 4.71
C ASP A 150 -20.61 34.32 4.80
N GLU A 151 -20.59 34.89 6.01
CA GLU A 151 -20.86 36.29 6.32
C GLU A 151 -19.71 37.25 5.95
N ALA A 152 -18.45 36.77 5.87
CA ALA A 152 -17.28 37.65 5.74
C ALA A 152 -16.72 37.80 4.31
N VAL A 153 -17.34 37.17 3.30
CA VAL A 153 -16.95 37.29 1.88
C VAL A 153 -18.08 37.86 1.03
N ALA A 154 -18.80 38.86 1.56
CA ALA A 154 -19.42 39.88 0.74
C ALA A 154 -18.38 40.94 0.36
N VAL A 155 -17.27 40.53 -0.26
CA VAL A 155 -16.41 41.45 -1.00
C VAL A 155 -17.00 41.53 -2.40
N PRO A 156 -17.50 42.70 -2.84
CA PRO A 156 -18.05 42.84 -4.18
C PRO A 156 -16.98 42.49 -5.21
N PRO A 157 -17.33 41.80 -6.30
CA PRO A 157 -16.35 41.47 -7.34
C PRO A 157 -15.81 42.77 -7.92
N THR A 158 -14.53 43.06 -7.68
CA THR A 158 -13.80 44.03 -8.48
C THR A 158 -13.81 43.52 -9.93
N GLU A 159 -14.24 44.40 -10.82
CA GLU A 159 -14.75 44.14 -12.17
C GLU A 159 -13.67 43.76 -13.20
N SER A 160 -12.58 43.09 -12.80
CA SER A 160 -11.44 42.83 -13.70
C SER A 160 -11.40 41.46 -14.36
N ASP A 161 -12.26 40.50 -14.00
CA ASP A 161 -12.23 39.15 -14.58
C ASP A 161 -13.63 38.64 -14.91
N ALA A 162 -14.36 39.41 -15.70
CA ALA A 162 -15.68 39.05 -16.22
C ALA A 162 -15.62 38.54 -17.66
N GLU A 163 -14.72 37.62 -18.01
CA GLU A 163 -14.84 36.86 -19.26
C GLU A 163 -14.54 35.37 -19.06
N GLY A 164 -15.61 34.58 -19.02
CA GLY A 164 -15.60 33.18 -19.46
C GLY A 164 -15.12 32.11 -18.48
N ALA A 165 -15.92 31.75 -17.46
CA ALA A 165 -15.82 30.42 -16.85
C ALA A 165 -17.10 30.03 -16.11
N GLY A 166 -17.95 29.20 -16.74
CA GLY A 166 -19.10 28.59 -16.07
C GLY A 166 -18.66 27.66 -14.95
N GLY A 167 -19.25 27.81 -13.75
CA GLY A 167 -19.35 26.80 -12.68
C GLY A 167 -18.05 26.26 -12.03
N GLN A 168 -16.89 26.32 -12.67
CA GLN A 168 -15.64 25.72 -12.19
C GLN A 168 -14.89 26.60 -11.18
N GLY A 169 -15.04 27.93 -11.25
CA GLY A 169 -14.32 28.87 -10.38
C GLY A 169 -14.60 28.72 -8.89
N ALA A 170 -15.78 28.19 -8.52
CA ALA A 170 -16.14 27.95 -7.13
C ALA A 170 -15.48 26.69 -6.53
N SER A 171 -15.19 25.69 -7.37
CA SER A 171 -14.52 24.45 -6.97
C SER A 171 -13.01 24.65 -6.91
N THR A 172 -12.44 25.38 -7.88
CA THR A 172 -11.00 25.73 -7.88
C THR A 172 -10.63 26.58 -6.67
N ARG A 173 -11.41 27.63 -6.35
CA ARG A 173 -11.17 28.45 -5.14
C ARG A 173 -11.27 27.65 -3.84
N SER A 174 -12.14 26.62 -3.78
CA SER A 174 -12.30 25.79 -2.58
C SER A 174 -11.09 24.89 -2.37
N LEU A 175 -10.63 24.25 -3.45
CA LEU A 175 -9.43 23.42 -3.44
C LEU A 175 -8.16 24.25 -3.13
N GLU A 176 -8.04 25.44 -3.70
CA GLU A 176 -6.92 26.35 -3.40
C GLU A 176 -6.87 26.70 -1.91
N ARG A 177 -8.03 27.01 -1.30
CA ARG A 177 -8.12 27.28 0.14
C ARG A 177 -7.70 26.07 0.98
N LEU A 178 -8.18 24.87 0.62
CA LEU A 178 -7.78 23.64 1.30
C LEU A 178 -6.27 23.42 1.20
N MET A 179 -5.70 23.60 0.01
CA MET A 179 -4.26 23.45 -0.22
C MET A 179 -3.43 24.50 0.55
N THR A 180 -3.93 25.73 0.70
CA THR A 180 -3.28 26.74 1.56
C THR A 180 -3.35 26.38 3.04
N PHE A 181 -4.49 25.86 3.51
CA PHE A 181 -4.66 25.41 4.89
C PHE A 181 -3.71 24.26 5.23
N LEU A 182 -3.66 23.22 4.39
CA LEU A 182 -2.76 22.08 4.62
C LEU A 182 -1.29 22.51 4.69
N ARG A 183 -0.88 23.45 3.85
CA ARG A 183 0.48 24.02 3.91
C ARG A 183 0.74 24.76 5.21
N ALA A 184 -0.21 25.58 5.67
CA ALA A 184 -0.08 26.30 6.93
C ALA A 184 -0.05 25.37 8.14
N GLU A 185 -0.89 24.32 8.15
CA GLU A 185 -0.94 23.32 9.22
C GLU A 185 0.41 22.60 9.35
N VAL A 186 0.96 22.11 8.23
CA VAL A 186 2.28 21.44 8.20
C VAL A 186 3.38 22.38 8.71
N GLN A 187 3.41 23.62 8.24
CA GLN A 187 4.38 24.62 8.71
C GLN A 187 4.25 24.90 10.22
N SER A 188 3.01 24.93 10.74
CA SER A 188 2.77 25.16 12.16
C SER A 188 3.29 24.00 13.03
N GLU A 189 3.10 22.76 12.59
CA GLU A 189 3.64 21.57 13.25
C GLU A 189 5.18 21.59 13.26
N GLU A 190 5.80 21.92 12.12
CA GLU A 190 7.26 22.09 12.03
C GLU A 190 7.77 23.16 13.00
N MET A 191 7.08 24.30 13.07
CA MET A 191 7.43 25.39 14.00
C MET A 191 7.24 24.99 15.46
N ILE A 192 6.19 24.24 15.80
CA ILE A 192 5.96 23.70 17.15
C ILE A 192 7.09 22.73 17.52
N VAL A 193 7.49 21.85 16.60
CA VAL A 193 8.61 20.93 16.80
C VAL A 193 9.90 21.69 17.05
N LEU A 194 10.20 22.73 16.26
CA LEU A 194 11.38 23.58 16.46
C LEU A 194 11.35 24.31 17.81
N ALA A 195 10.21 24.87 18.20
CA ALA A 195 10.05 25.54 19.48
C ALA A 195 10.24 24.56 20.66
N ARG A 196 9.71 23.34 20.54
CA ARG A 196 9.85 22.27 21.56
C ARG A 196 11.27 21.69 21.62
N ALA A 197 11.97 21.62 20.50
CA ALA A 197 13.35 21.16 20.44
C ALA A 197 14.34 22.14 21.09
N GLY A 198 13.92 23.39 21.33
CA GLY A 198 14.79 24.46 21.81
C GLY A 198 15.78 24.92 20.73
N LEU A 199 16.22 26.18 20.80
CA LEU A 199 17.09 26.86 19.83
C LEU A 199 18.53 26.27 19.69
N GLY A 200 18.73 24.95 19.85
CA GLY A 200 20.05 24.32 19.81
C GLY A 200 20.12 22.81 19.49
N ALA A 201 19.00 22.11 19.27
CA ALA A 201 19.05 20.65 19.08
C ALA A 201 19.60 20.21 17.70
N THR A 202 19.59 21.08 16.69
CA THR A 202 20.05 20.73 15.33
C THR A 202 21.55 20.92 15.11
N GLN A 203 22.24 21.78 15.89
CA GLN A 203 23.69 21.97 15.76
C GLN A 203 24.54 20.94 16.51
N LEU A 204 24.01 20.29 17.56
CA LEU A 204 24.80 19.36 18.37
C LEU A 204 24.95 17.95 17.77
N ARG A 205 24.20 17.60 16.72
CA ARG A 205 24.40 16.30 16.03
C ARG A 205 25.69 16.27 15.20
N VAL A 206 26.12 17.40 14.64
CA VAL A 206 27.32 17.46 13.78
C VAL A 206 28.63 17.36 14.58
N LEU A 207 28.62 17.60 15.89
CA LEU A 207 29.81 17.48 16.73
C LEU A 207 29.95 16.13 17.44
N HIS A 208 28.94 15.26 17.40
CA HIS A 208 29.00 13.96 18.09
C HIS A 208 29.49 12.80 17.21
N GLU A 209 29.59 12.98 15.88
CA GLU A 209 30.07 11.94 14.96
C GLU A 209 31.60 11.86 14.81
N ARG A 210 32.37 12.64 15.58
CA ARG A 210 33.85 12.57 15.59
C ARG A 210 34.41 12.13 16.95
N ARG A 211 33.93 11.02 17.51
CA ARG A 211 34.71 10.27 18.51
C ARG A 211 34.51 8.76 18.36
N VAL A 212 35.49 8.17 17.67
CA VAL A 212 35.74 6.73 17.53
C VAL A 212 36.13 6.14 18.89
N GLU A 213 35.52 4.97 19.17
CA GLU A 213 35.87 3.81 20.04
C GLU A 213 36.70 3.92 21.33
N GLU A 214 36.25 3.14 22.35
CA GLU A 214 36.96 2.29 23.36
C GLU A 214 36.36 2.40 24.80
N PRO A 215 36.52 1.38 25.68
CA PRO A 215 35.69 0.19 25.85
C PRO A 215 34.90 0.20 27.19
N SER A 216 34.47 -0.98 27.64
CA SER A 216 33.36 -1.25 28.55
C SER A 216 33.63 -1.15 30.07
N LEU A 217 32.53 -0.82 30.80
CA LEU A 217 32.16 -1.08 32.22
C LEU A 217 32.72 -0.17 33.35
N PRO A 218 32.07 -0.09 34.54
CA PRO A 218 30.63 -0.26 34.87
C PRO A 218 30.02 0.89 35.72
N THR A 219 28.70 0.92 35.73
CA THR A 219 27.75 1.22 36.82
C THR A 219 28.23 2.07 38.03
N ASN A 220 27.53 3.20 38.22
CA ASN A 220 27.41 4.05 39.41
C ASN A 220 28.55 5.05 39.70
N ALA A 221 28.40 6.26 39.14
CA ALA A 221 28.85 7.47 39.81
C ALA A 221 27.84 8.60 39.56
N VAL A 222 26.88 8.74 40.48
CA VAL A 222 26.08 9.96 40.64
C VAL A 222 27.02 11.05 41.16
N LEU A 223 27.54 11.89 40.27
CA LEU A 223 28.20 13.13 40.65
C LEU A 223 27.17 14.26 40.69
N VAL A 224 26.64 14.51 41.88
CA VAL A 224 26.00 15.79 42.21
C VAL A 224 27.09 16.86 42.21
N ASN A 225 27.08 17.70 41.17
CA ASN A 225 27.83 18.94 41.17
C ASN A 225 26.83 20.08 41.39
N THR A 226 26.89 20.73 42.56
CA THR A 226 26.49 22.13 42.66
C THR A 226 27.69 22.92 43.17
N ALA A 227 28.20 23.72 42.24
CA ALA A 227 29.30 24.64 42.39
C ALA A 227 29.02 25.71 43.45
N GLY A 228 30.09 26.25 44.04
CA GLY A 228 29.98 27.36 44.98
C GLY A 228 31.31 28.02 45.31
N PHE A 229 31.93 28.63 44.29
CA PHE A 229 32.84 29.78 44.37
C PHE A 229 34.19 29.66 45.12
N ALA A 230 35.26 29.62 44.32
CA ALA A 230 36.60 30.06 44.69
C ALA A 230 36.71 31.60 44.65
N ARG A 231 37.48 32.16 45.60
CA ARG A 231 38.37 33.36 45.55
C ARG A 231 38.50 33.93 46.98
N ALA A 232 39.63 34.44 47.48
CA ALA A 232 41.00 34.58 46.98
C ALA A 232 41.89 35.08 48.14
N TYR A 233 43.22 34.95 47.95
CA TYR A 233 44.33 35.68 48.57
C TYR A 233 44.57 35.59 50.09
N GLY A 234 45.75 35.05 50.43
CA GLY A 234 46.41 35.30 51.70
C GLY A 234 47.15 36.65 51.75
N ARG A 235 47.51 37.04 52.98
CA ARG A 235 48.79 37.62 53.45
C ARG A 235 48.50 38.56 54.64
N GLY A 236 49.18 38.36 55.76
CA GLY A 236 49.26 39.35 56.85
C GLY A 236 49.49 38.68 58.19
N GLN A 237 50.50 39.15 58.92
CA GLN A 237 51.05 38.60 60.15
C GLN A 237 50.11 38.66 61.36
#